data_AF-A0A397F7U6-F1
#
_entry.id   AF-A0A397F7U6-F1
#
_cell.length_a   1.000
_cell.length_b   1.000
_cell.length_c   1.000
_cell.angle_alpha   90.00
_cell.angle_beta   90.00
_cell.angle_gamma   90.00
#
_symmetry.space_group_name_H-M   'P 1'
#
loop_
_entity.id
_entity.type
_entity.pdbx_description
1 polymer ?
#
loop_
_entity_poly.entity_id
_entity_poly.type
_entity_poly.pdbx_seq_one_letter_code
_entity_poly.pdbx_strand_id
1 'polypeptide(L)'
;AVFALYVVLSCSAAFRYLPQDIQDVYTLNFTSYPNAFIAYFLSLFPVFTLSTSFPIIAITLRENLRTLFHANSSQHVSDMTMFGLLAIVPPLVIAFFTEDVGMLVGVTGAYAGLAIQWVIPASFVYCLRQRLVDVGVALKLQGAPKNPFASSFGGLGWLALLMGLSAVSLLLITYTRVFK
;
A
#
# COMPACT_ATOMS: atom_id res chain seq x y z
N ALA A 1 4.72 9.87 -16.78
CA ALA A 1 3.66 10.87 -16.52
C ALA A 1 3.47 11.13 -15.02
N VAL A 2 3.03 10.14 -14.24
CA VAL A 2 2.75 10.31 -12.79
C VAL A 2 3.97 10.79 -11.99
N PHE A 3 5.13 10.19 -12.20
CA PHE A 3 6.37 10.62 -11.53
C PHE A 3 6.71 12.09 -11.81
N ALA A 4 6.61 12.53 -13.07
CA ALA A 4 6.86 13.91 -13.45
C ALA A 4 5.87 14.88 -12.78
N LEU A 5 4.59 14.51 -12.68
CA LEU A 5 3.58 15.29 -11.97
C LEU A 5 3.92 15.41 -10.47
N TYR A 6 4.34 14.33 -9.82
CA TYR A 6 4.76 14.37 -8.42
C TYR A 6 6.00 15.24 -8.20
N VAL A 7 7.00 15.15 -9.08
CA VAL A 7 8.19 16.00 -9.02
C VAL A 7 7.80 17.48 -9.18
N VAL A 8 6.97 17.82 -10.18
CA VAL A 8 6.54 19.21 -10.39
C VAL A 8 5.77 19.76 -9.19
N LEU A 9 4.82 19.01 -8.63
CA LEU A 9 4.05 19.41 -7.46
C LEU A 9 4.90 19.56 -6.20
N SER A 10 5.83 18.62 -5.98
CA SER A 10 6.76 18.69 -4.84
C SER A 10 7.71 19.88 -4.96
N CYS A 11 8.25 20.15 -6.14
CA CYS A 11 9.07 21.34 -6.39
C CYS A 11 8.28 22.63 -6.18
N SER A 12 7.05 22.73 -6.68
CA SER A 12 6.23 23.93 -6.50
C SER A 12 5.90 24.18 -5.02
N ALA A 13 5.66 23.11 -4.25
CA ALA A 13 5.45 23.21 -2.80
C ALA A 13 6.73 23.68 -2.09
N ALA A 14 7.88 23.06 -2.39
CA ALA A 14 9.17 23.35 -1.76
C ALA A 14 9.66 24.78 -2.01
N PHE A 15 9.41 25.34 -3.20
CA PHE A 15 9.79 26.73 -3.50
C PHE A 15 8.81 27.77 -2.94
N ARG A 16 7.58 27.38 -2.61
CA ARG A 16 6.52 28.31 -2.19
C ARG A 16 6.35 28.43 -0.68
N TYR A 17 6.53 27.33 0.06
CA TYR A 17 6.22 27.22 1.49
C TYR A 17 7.46 26.89 2.31
N LEU A 18 7.52 27.42 3.53
CA LEU A 18 8.48 26.94 4.53
C LEU A 18 7.97 25.61 5.13
N PRO A 19 8.86 24.78 5.72
CA PRO A 19 8.48 23.47 6.25
C PRO A 19 7.38 23.50 7.33
N GLN A 20 7.17 24.64 7.99
CA GLN A 20 6.23 24.79 9.10
C GLN A 20 4.83 25.23 8.64
N ASP A 21 4.71 25.76 7.41
CA ASP A 21 3.46 26.34 6.90
C ASP A 21 2.67 25.37 6.02
N ILE A 22 3.25 24.22 5.66
CA ILE A 22 2.65 23.28 4.73
C ILE A 22 1.71 22.31 5.45
N GLN A 23 0.45 22.28 5.02
CA GLN A 23 -0.53 21.30 5.47
C GLN A 23 -0.29 19.93 4.81
N ASP A 24 -0.59 18.84 5.52
CA ASP A 24 -0.48 17.46 5.02
C ASP A 24 -1.20 17.24 3.68
N VAL A 25 -2.39 17.83 3.55
CA VAL A 25 -3.16 17.82 2.31
C VAL A 25 -2.85 19.10 1.55
N TYR A 26 -2.13 18.97 0.43
CA TYR A 26 -1.64 20.11 -0.33
C TYR A 26 -2.72 21.12 -0.73
N THR A 27 -3.95 20.65 -1.03
CA THR A 27 -5.07 21.52 -1.43
C THR A 27 -5.55 22.46 -0.32
N LEU A 28 -5.34 22.12 0.95
CA LEU A 28 -5.73 22.96 2.10
C LEU A 28 -4.90 24.25 2.19
N ASN A 29 -3.70 24.27 1.59
CA ASN A 29 -2.87 25.47 1.53
C ASN A 29 -3.46 26.57 0.62
N PHE A 30 -4.48 26.25 -0.19
CA PHE A 30 -5.14 27.19 -1.12
C PHE A 30 -6.48 27.74 -0.60
N THR A 31 -6.79 27.55 0.69
CA THR A 31 -8.03 28.03 1.32
C THR A 31 -8.13 29.56 1.37
N SER A 32 -7.00 30.27 1.44
CA SER A 32 -6.94 31.75 1.42
C SER A 32 -6.90 32.36 0.02
N TYR A 33 -7.30 31.62 -1.03
CA TYR A 33 -7.26 32.11 -2.40
C TYR A 33 -8.28 33.25 -2.62
N PRO A 34 -7.95 34.32 -3.40
CA PRO A 34 -8.82 35.50 -3.53
C PRO A 34 -10.24 35.18 -4.04
N ASN A 35 -10.38 34.14 -4.87
CA ASN A 35 -11.66 33.68 -5.38
C ASN A 35 -12.25 32.61 -4.45
N ALA A 36 -13.25 33.00 -3.66
CA ALA A 36 -13.93 32.11 -2.71
C ALA A 36 -14.44 30.81 -3.36
N PHE A 37 -15.00 30.88 -4.57
CA PHE A 37 -15.47 29.68 -5.29
C PHE A 37 -14.34 28.66 -5.53
N ILE A 38 -13.16 29.13 -5.94
CA ILE A 38 -12.00 28.27 -6.22
C ILE A 38 -11.43 27.72 -4.92
N ALA A 39 -11.34 28.53 -3.86
CA ALA A 39 -10.88 28.09 -2.54
C ALA A 39 -11.77 26.98 -1.95
N TYR A 40 -13.10 27.14 -2.01
CA TYR A 40 -14.06 26.13 -1.57
C TYR A 40 -14.01 24.87 -2.44
N PHE A 41 -13.90 25.02 -3.76
CA PHE A 41 -13.79 23.87 -4.66
C PHE A 41 -12.52 23.04 -4.39
N LEU A 42 -11.36 23.69 -4.24
CA LEU A 42 -10.09 23.00 -3.98
C LEU A 42 -10.06 22.29 -2.62
N SER A 43 -10.66 22.86 -1.59
CA SER A 43 -10.75 22.24 -0.26
C SER A 43 -11.71 21.06 -0.22
N LEU A 44 -12.82 21.09 -0.97
CA LEU A 44 -13.79 20.00 -1.04
C LEU A 44 -13.42 18.90 -2.04
N PHE A 45 -12.54 19.18 -3.00
CA PHE A 45 -12.16 18.21 -4.02
C PHE A 45 -11.66 16.86 -3.45
N PRO A 46 -10.75 16.82 -2.45
CA PRO A 46 -10.39 15.57 -1.80
C PRO A 46 -11.59 14.89 -1.12
N VAL A 47 -12.49 15.65 -0.50
CA VAL A 47 -13.67 15.10 0.19
C VAL A 47 -14.59 14.38 -0.79
N PHE A 48 -14.87 14.96 -1.96
CA PHE A 48 -15.69 14.32 -2.99
C PHE A 48 -15.03 13.04 -3.54
N THR A 49 -13.71 13.10 -3.75
CA THR A 49 -12.94 11.95 -4.24
C THR A 49 -12.97 10.81 -3.22
N LEU A 50 -12.68 11.13 -1.95
CA LEU A 50 -12.69 10.15 -0.86
C LEU A 50 -14.08 9.58 -0.60
N SER A 51 -15.13 10.41 -0.62
CA SER A 51 -16.51 9.96 -0.44
C SER A 51 -16.94 8.96 -1.52
N THR A 52 -16.50 9.15 -2.76
CA THR A 52 -16.81 8.23 -3.86
C THR A 52 -16.01 6.93 -3.76
N SER A 53 -14.72 7.02 -3.40
CA SER A 53 -13.85 5.83 -3.34
C SER A 53 -14.01 5.01 -2.06
N PHE A 54 -14.37 5.63 -0.94
CA PHE A 54 -14.44 4.96 0.37
C PHE A 54 -15.43 3.77 0.39
N PRO A 55 -16.68 3.89 -0.09
CA PRO A 55 -17.60 2.75 -0.13
C PRO A 55 -17.08 1.60 -0.99
N ILE A 56 -16.45 1.90 -2.13
CA ILE A 56 -15.91 0.89 -3.05
C ILE A 56 -14.78 0.11 -2.37
N ILE A 57 -13.87 0.80 -1.68
CA ILE A 57 -12.76 0.19 -0.94
C ILE A 57 -13.29 -0.64 0.24
N ALA A 58 -14.28 -0.13 0.98
CA ALA A 58 -14.89 -0.84 2.10
C ALA A 58 -15.58 -2.14 1.68
N ILE A 59 -16.34 -2.12 0.57
CA ILE A 59 -16.97 -3.32 -0.01
C ILE A 59 -15.90 -4.33 -0.44
N THR A 60 -14.82 -3.85 -1.08
CA THR A 60 -13.72 -4.72 -1.52
C THR A 60 -13.02 -5.38 -0.33
N LEU A 61 -12.73 -4.62 0.74
CA LEU A 61 -12.10 -5.16 1.94
C LEU A 61 -12.99 -6.21 2.62
N ARG A 62 -14.30 -5.93 2.71
CA ARG A 62 -15.28 -6.86 3.26
C ARG A 62 -15.28 -8.21 2.54
N GLU A 63 -15.29 -8.22 1.21
CA GLU A 63 -15.24 -9.49 0.44
C GLU A 63 -13.89 -10.20 0.58
N ASN A 64 -12.77 -9.46 0.67
CA ASN A 64 -11.46 -10.03 0.95
C ASN A 64 -11.41 -10.71 2.33
N LEU A 65 -11.95 -10.07 3.37
CA LEU A 65 -12.03 -10.63 4.71
C LEU A 65 -12.91 -11.88 4.75
N ARG A 66 -14.08 -11.83 4.10
CA ARG A 66 -14.96 -12.99 3.99
C ARG A 66 -14.25 -14.20 3.37
N THR A 67 -13.48 -13.97 2.31
CA THR A 67 -12.68 -15.00 1.63
C THR A 67 -11.56 -15.53 2.54
N LEU A 68 -10.84 -14.63 3.22
CA LEU A 68 -9.74 -14.99 4.11
C LEU A 68 -10.19 -15.90 5.26
N PHE A 69 -11.37 -15.63 5.84
CA PHE A 69 -11.91 -16.40 6.97
C PHE A 69 -12.72 -17.64 6.55
N HIS A 70 -12.72 -18.00 5.25
CA HIS A 70 -13.48 -19.14 4.70
C HIS A 70 -14.94 -19.17 5.19
N ALA A 71 -15.57 -18.00 5.32
CA ALA A 71 -16.90 -17.89 5.88
C ALA A 71 -17.91 -18.60 4.95
N ASN A 72 -18.53 -19.65 5.47
CA ASN A 72 -19.37 -20.56 4.70
C ASN A 72 -20.61 -19.81 4.20
N SER A 73 -21.00 -20.02 2.94
CA SER A 73 -22.05 -19.26 2.24
C SER A 73 -23.47 -19.38 2.85
N SER A 74 -23.65 -20.24 3.85
CA SER A 74 -24.93 -20.60 4.47
C SER A 74 -25.50 -19.56 5.46
N GLN A 75 -24.71 -18.60 5.97
CA GLN A 75 -25.18 -17.53 6.86
C GLN A 75 -25.03 -16.15 6.21
N HIS A 76 -25.84 -15.89 5.18
CA HIS A 76 -25.61 -14.76 4.29
C HIS A 76 -25.74 -13.39 4.96
N VAL A 77 -26.71 -13.19 5.88
CA VAL A 77 -27.02 -11.84 6.41
C VAL A 77 -26.12 -11.44 7.59
N SER A 78 -25.84 -12.35 8.53
CA SER A 78 -24.98 -12.06 9.68
C SER A 78 -23.54 -11.78 9.27
N ASP A 79 -23.01 -12.57 8.33
CA ASP A 79 -21.64 -12.44 7.85
C ASP A 79 -21.47 -11.15 7.04
N MET A 80 -22.45 -10.83 6.21
CA MET A 80 -22.52 -9.57 5.48
C MET A 80 -22.40 -8.36 6.42
N THR A 81 -23.09 -8.36 7.56
CA THR A 81 -23.02 -7.27 8.54
C THR A 81 -21.73 -7.30 9.36
N MET A 82 -21.26 -8.47 9.79
CA MET A 82 -20.07 -8.61 10.62
C MET A 82 -18.80 -8.19 9.87
N PHE A 83 -18.60 -8.69 8.65
CA PHE A 83 -17.44 -8.30 7.84
C PHE A 83 -17.53 -6.85 7.33
N GLY A 84 -18.75 -6.33 7.14
CA GLY A 84 -18.97 -4.92 6.83
C GLY A 84 -18.57 -4.00 7.99
N LEU A 85 -18.98 -4.35 9.21
CA LEU A 85 -18.55 -3.66 10.43
C LEU A 85 -17.03 -3.74 10.61
N LEU A 86 -16.44 -4.92 10.44
CA LEU A 86 -15.00 -5.11 10.56
C LEU A 86 -14.20 -4.30 9.52
N ALA A 87 -14.79 -4.00 8.35
CA ALA A 87 -14.15 -3.16 7.33
C ALA A 87 -14.25 -1.65 7.64
N ILE A 88 -15.33 -1.18 8.28
CA ILE A 88 -15.62 0.25 8.50
C ILE A 88 -15.18 0.73 9.89
N VAL A 89 -15.31 -0.10 10.92
CA VAL A 89 -15.00 0.26 12.31
C VAL A 89 -13.54 0.65 12.49
N PRO A 90 -12.53 -0.06 11.95
CA PRO A 90 -11.13 0.31 12.16
C PRO A 90 -10.78 1.70 11.59
N PRO A 91 -11.12 2.05 10.33
CA PRO A 91 -10.92 3.41 9.82
C PRO A 91 -11.63 4.48 10.66
N LEU A 92 -12.84 4.20 11.15
CA LEU A 92 -13.60 5.13 11.99
C LEU A 92 -12.91 5.36 13.34
N VAL A 93 -12.46 4.30 14.00
CA VAL A 93 -11.72 4.37 15.26
C VAL A 93 -10.43 5.18 15.07
N ILE A 94 -9.67 4.90 14.01
CA ILE A 94 -8.44 5.63 13.72
C ILE A 94 -8.72 7.13 13.49
N ALA A 95 -9.82 7.47 12.79
CA ALA A 95 -10.21 8.86 12.56
C ALA A 95 -10.57 9.62 13.86
N PHE A 96 -11.03 8.93 14.92
CA PHE A 96 -11.29 9.56 16.22
C PHE A 96 -10.01 9.80 17.03
N PHE A 97 -8.95 9.03 16.79
CA PHE A 97 -7.71 9.09 17.59
C PHE A 97 -6.54 9.74 16.84
N THR A 98 -6.64 9.97 15.52
CA THR A 98 -5.54 10.48 14.71
C THR A 98 -6.02 11.50 13.69
N GLU A 99 -5.46 12.71 13.76
CA GLU A 99 -5.74 13.81 12.83
C GLU A 99 -4.65 13.97 11.74
N ASP A 100 -3.46 13.40 11.96
CA ASP A 100 -2.32 13.45 11.05
C ASP A 100 -2.44 12.40 9.93
N VAL A 101 -2.94 12.86 8.77
CA VAL A 101 -3.10 12.02 7.58
C VAL A 101 -1.73 11.64 6.98
N GLY A 102 -0.72 12.51 7.12
CA GLY A 102 0.64 12.27 6.63
C GLY A 102 1.33 11.11 7.35
N MET A 103 1.10 10.95 8.65
CA MET A 103 1.54 9.81 9.44
C MET A 103 0.85 8.53 9.00
N LEU A 104 -0.48 8.57 8.83
CA LEU A 104 -1.28 7.41 8.43
C LEU A 104 -0.85 6.86 7.07
N VAL A 105 -0.74 7.73 6.06
CA VAL A 105 -0.28 7.36 4.71
C VAL A 105 1.18 6.93 4.74
N GLY A 106 2.01 7.55 5.57
CA GLY A 106 3.40 7.17 5.75
C GLY A 106 3.56 5.75 6.28
N VAL A 107 2.85 5.39 7.34
CA VAL A 107 2.89 4.04 7.93
C VAL A 107 2.30 3.02 6.97
N THR A 108 1.08 3.24 6.48
CA THR A 108 0.42 2.28 5.59
C THR A 108 1.20 2.10 4.28
N GLY A 109 1.71 3.18 3.69
CA GLY A 109 2.54 3.14 2.49
C GLY A 109 3.90 2.46 2.69
N ALA A 110 4.56 2.71 3.82
CA ALA A 110 5.84 2.10 4.13
C ALA A 110 5.74 0.61 4.46
N TYR A 111 4.95 0.25 5.48
CA TYR A 111 4.93 -1.11 6.02
C TYR A 111 4.17 -2.06 5.10
N ALA A 112 2.92 -1.74 4.76
CA ALA A 112 2.13 -2.60 3.88
C ALA A 112 2.64 -2.55 2.43
N GLY A 113 3.07 -1.39 1.96
CA GLY A 113 3.65 -1.24 0.62
C GLY A 113 4.92 -2.08 0.44
N LEU A 114 5.83 -2.05 1.41
CA LEU A 114 7.05 -2.88 1.37
C LEU A 114 6.75 -4.37 1.43
N ALA A 115 5.79 -4.78 2.25
CA ALA A 115 5.36 -6.18 2.31
C ALA A 115 4.83 -6.66 0.94
N ILE A 116 3.91 -5.91 0.33
CA ILE A 116 3.24 -6.30 -0.92
C ILE A 116 4.17 -6.18 -2.13
N GLN A 117 5.02 -5.15 -2.19
CA GLN A 117 5.86 -4.89 -3.36
C GLN A 117 7.17 -5.71 -3.35
N TRP A 118 7.75 -5.97 -2.17
CA TRP A 118 9.08 -6.58 -2.07
C TRP A 118 9.05 -7.96 -1.42
N VAL A 119 8.46 -8.08 -0.23
CA VAL A 119 8.55 -9.31 0.57
C VAL A 119 7.72 -10.44 -0.04
N ILE A 120 6.45 -10.20 -0.34
CA ILE A 120 5.55 -11.23 -0.87
C ILE A 120 6.05 -11.75 -2.23
N PRO A 121 6.34 -10.93 -3.26
CA PRO A 121 6.80 -11.44 -4.55
C PRO A 121 8.13 -12.20 -4.43
N ALA A 122 9.05 -11.71 -3.60
CA ALA A 122 10.34 -12.36 -3.36
C ALA A 122 10.16 -13.76 -2.75
N SER A 123 9.36 -13.87 -1.68
CA SER A 123 9.05 -15.15 -1.04
C SER A 123 8.33 -16.11 -1.99
N PHE A 124 7.40 -15.59 -2.82
CA PHE A 124 6.64 -16.40 -3.77
C PHE A 124 7.55 -17.03 -4.83
N VAL A 125 8.46 -16.24 -5.42
CA VAL A 125 9.45 -16.76 -6.39
C VAL A 125 10.36 -17.80 -5.74
N TYR A 126 10.77 -17.61 -4.49
CA TYR A 126 11.58 -18.58 -3.76
C TYR A 126 10.84 -19.92 -3.56
N CYS A 127 9.62 -19.87 -3.01
CA CYS A 127 8.80 -21.06 -2.79
C CYS A 127 8.46 -21.78 -4.11
N LEU A 128 8.16 -21.02 -5.17
CA LEU A 128 7.89 -21.58 -6.49
C LEU A 128 9.10 -22.31 -7.07
N ARG A 129 10.32 -21.77 -6.91
CA ARG A 129 11.55 -22.44 -7.37
C ARG A 129 11.79 -23.75 -6.63
N GLN A 130 11.55 -23.79 -5.32
CA GLN A 130 11.65 -25.03 -4.55
C GLN A 130 10.63 -26.06 -5.03
N ARG A 131 9.36 -25.65 -5.17
CA ARG A 131 8.29 -26.52 -5.68
C ARG A 131 8.55 -27.02 -7.10
N LEU A 132 9.13 -26.20 -7.97
CA LEU A 132 9.51 -26.60 -9.32
C LEU A 132 10.59 -27.69 -9.32
N VAL A 133 11.53 -27.64 -8.37
CA VAL A 133 12.53 -28.70 -8.19
C VAL A 133 11.85 -29.98 -7.71
N ASP A 134 10.98 -29.90 -6.70
CA ASP A 134 10.27 -31.06 -6.14
C ASP A 134 9.40 -31.75 -7.20
N VAL A 135 8.62 -30.97 -7.97
CA VAL A 135 7.78 -31.46 -9.06
C VAL A 135 8.61 -32.03 -10.21
N GLY A 136 9.75 -31.41 -10.54
CA GLY A 136 10.67 -31.90 -11.56
C GLY A 136 11.26 -33.28 -11.22
N VAL A 137 11.56 -33.52 -9.93
CA VAL A 137 11.96 -34.84 -9.43
C VAL A 137 10.81 -35.84 -9.50
N ALA A 138 9.61 -35.46 -9.04
CA ALA A 138 8.43 -36.32 -9.05
C ALA A 138 8.04 -36.78 -10.47
N LEU A 139 8.17 -35.90 -11.47
CA LEU A 139 7.85 -36.19 -12.87
C LEU A 139 9.02 -36.83 -13.65
N LYS A 140 10.14 -37.17 -13.00
CA LYS A 140 11.35 -37.73 -13.63
C LYS A 140 11.90 -36.89 -14.80
N LEU A 141 11.71 -35.57 -14.75
CA LEU A 141 12.16 -34.63 -15.79
C LEU A 141 13.63 -34.22 -15.66
N GLN A 142 14.44 -34.98 -14.90
CA GLN A 142 15.84 -34.67 -14.63
C GLN A 142 16.74 -34.69 -15.87
N GLY A 143 16.30 -35.34 -16.96
CA GLY A 143 16.96 -35.34 -18.26
C GLY A 143 16.42 -34.31 -19.26
N ALA A 144 15.41 -33.51 -18.88
CA ALA A 144 14.88 -32.48 -19.76
C ALA A 144 15.90 -31.34 -19.94
N PRO A 145 16.09 -30.81 -21.16
CA PRO A 145 17.03 -29.74 -21.40
C PRO A 145 16.67 -28.52 -20.56
N LYS A 146 17.67 -28.00 -19.83
CA LYS A 146 17.51 -26.81 -18.99
C LYS A 146 17.08 -25.63 -19.87
N ASN A 147 16.09 -24.86 -19.42
CA ASN A 147 15.54 -23.75 -20.20
C ASN A 147 16.66 -22.79 -20.64
N PRO A 148 16.93 -22.63 -21.95
CA PRO A 148 17.98 -21.74 -22.46
C PRO A 148 17.70 -20.25 -22.19
N PHE A 149 16.45 -19.88 -21.88
CA PHE A 149 16.05 -18.53 -21.47
C PHE A 149 15.94 -18.38 -19.94
N ALA A 150 16.56 -19.27 -19.16
CA ALA A 150 16.58 -19.15 -17.71
C ALA A 150 17.31 -17.85 -17.29
N SER A 151 16.63 -17.04 -16.48
CA SER A 151 17.17 -15.77 -15.98
C SER A 151 18.46 -15.99 -15.17
N SER A 152 19.43 -15.10 -15.35
CA SER A 152 20.67 -15.05 -14.56
C SER A 152 20.43 -14.84 -13.06
N PHE A 153 19.22 -14.42 -12.66
CA PHE A 153 18.80 -14.28 -11.26
C PHE A 153 18.39 -15.63 -10.63
N GLY A 154 19.12 -16.71 -10.90
CA GLY A 154 18.85 -18.05 -10.37
C GLY A 154 19.24 -18.25 -8.90
N GLY A 155 20.22 -17.48 -8.40
CA GLY A 155 20.78 -17.64 -7.05
C GLY A 155 19.94 -17.05 -5.93
N LEU A 156 20.35 -17.30 -4.68
CA LEU A 156 19.75 -16.73 -3.45
C LEU A 156 20.15 -15.27 -3.20
N GLY A 157 21.19 -14.76 -3.86
CA GLY A 157 21.75 -13.43 -3.60
C GLY A 157 20.77 -12.28 -3.83
N TRP A 158 19.95 -12.34 -4.89
CA TRP A 158 18.93 -11.30 -5.13
C TRP A 158 17.85 -11.32 -4.04
N LEU A 159 17.45 -12.51 -3.57
CA LEU A 159 16.46 -12.65 -2.51
C LEU A 159 16.98 -12.02 -1.21
N ALA A 160 18.22 -12.36 -0.83
CA ALA A 160 18.88 -11.78 0.35
C ALA A 160 19.05 -10.27 0.22
N LEU A 161 19.37 -9.76 -0.98
CA LEU A 161 19.48 -8.33 -1.24
C LEU A 161 18.13 -7.63 -1.09
N LEU A 162 17.05 -8.15 -1.67
CA LEU A 162 15.72 -7.54 -1.55
C LEU A 162 15.22 -7.58 -0.10
N MET A 163 15.37 -8.72 0.59
CA MET A 163 14.99 -8.84 2.00
C MET A 163 15.83 -7.90 2.87
N GLY A 164 17.14 -7.83 2.65
CA GLY A 164 18.04 -6.92 3.35
C GLY A 164 17.71 -5.45 3.12
N LEU A 165 17.50 -5.04 1.86
CA LEU A 165 17.11 -3.67 1.51
C LEU A 165 15.75 -3.32 2.14
N SER A 166 14.81 -4.26 2.15
CA SER A 166 13.51 -4.08 2.77
C SER A 166 13.61 -3.92 4.31
N ALA A 167 14.51 -4.68 4.96
CA ALA A 167 14.75 -4.54 6.38
C ALA A 167 15.41 -3.19 6.71
N VAL A 168 16.40 -2.77 5.91
CA VAL A 168 17.07 -1.46 6.09
C VAL A 168 16.08 -0.32 5.91
N SER A 169 15.23 -0.35 4.89
CA SER A 169 14.24 0.70 4.68
C SER A 169 13.19 0.75 5.79
N LEU A 170 12.70 -0.40 6.29
CA LEU A 170 11.84 -0.44 7.47
C LEU A 170 12.52 0.16 8.71
N LEU A 171 13.77 -0.20 8.98
CA LEU A 171 14.53 0.34 10.11
C LEU A 171 14.70 1.86 9.99
N LEU A 172 15.03 2.36 8.80
CA LEU A 172 15.20 3.78 8.55
C LEU A 172 13.89 4.56 8.73
N ILE A 173 12.77 4.00 8.25
CA ILE A 173 11.45 4.62 8.39
C ILE A 173 11.01 4.62 9.86
N THR A 174 11.21 3.50 10.56
CA THR A 174 10.92 3.38 12.00
C THR A 174 11.75 4.39 12.79
N TYR A 175 13.05 4.48 12.49
CA TYR A 175 13.95 5.42 13.16
C TYR A 175 13.52 6.87 12.92
N THR A 176 13.24 7.22 11.67
CA THR A 176 12.85 8.58 11.30
C THR A 176 11.51 9.01 11.92
N ARG A 177 10.58 8.07 12.15
CA ARG A 177 9.25 8.37 12.69
C ARG A 177 9.16 8.31 14.21
N VAL A 178 10.01 7.52 14.86
CA VAL A 178 10.00 7.34 16.33
C VAL A 178 10.92 8.33 17.03
N PHE A 179 12.04 8.68 16.43
CA PHE A 179 13.09 9.51 17.06
C PHE A 179 13.19 10.93 16.51
N LYS A 180 12.39 11.29 15.51
CA LYS A 180 12.38 12.59 14.85
C LYS A 180 10.96 13.07 14.68
#